data_AF-A0A537PHZ0-F1
#
_entry.id   AF-A0A537PHZ0-F1
#
_cell.length_a   1.000
_cell.length_b   1.000
_cell.length_c   1.000
_cell.angle_alpha   90.00
_cell.angle_beta   90.00
_cell.angle_gamma   90.00
#
_symmetry.space_group_name_H-M   'P 1'
#
loop_
_entity.id
_entity.type
_entity.pdbx_description
1 polymer ?
#
loop_
_entity_poly.entity_id
_entity_poly.type
_entity_poly.pdbx_seq_one_letter_code
_entity_poly.pdbx_strand_id
1 'polypeptide(L)'
;MDEDHSGDRWTAISSRVQQAAEEGGPAAYAPEGLADGISILAAEPVFSGILAGAGPPRFRRRRNGFGTLLHIILEQQVSIDAAAAMHRRLIGFCRPLVPDTFLALDDTLLRSCGFSRQKMGYARYLAEMVGSGKFDFADLAKADDEAAAAQLLSIKGIGRWSAEIYLIFALGRPDVWPAADLGLQLSIADRLGLGSRPNERELRPLADGWRPWRSVAACLFWQSYLHARNRTAPRLPEDLYA
;
A
#
# COMPACT_ATOMS: atom_id res chain seq x y z
N MET A 1 25.44 29.06 23.89
CA MET A 1 24.78 29.57 22.67
C MET A 1 24.70 28.36 21.76
N ASP A 2 23.63 27.57 21.91
CA ASP A 2 23.34 26.49 20.99
C ASP A 2 22.41 27.08 19.95
N GLU A 3 22.95 27.32 18.75
CA GLU A 3 22.20 27.84 17.62
C GLU A 3 21.20 26.79 17.12
N ASP A 4 19.97 27.26 16.91
CA ASP A 4 18.81 26.52 16.45
C ASP A 4 19.00 25.97 15.03
N HIS A 5 19.63 24.80 14.93
CA HIS A 5 19.77 24.04 13.67
C HIS A 5 18.51 23.22 13.32
N SER A 6 17.43 23.35 14.11
CA SER A 6 16.20 22.60 13.90
C SER A 6 15.30 23.23 12.84
N GLY A 7 15.28 24.58 12.77
CA GLY A 7 14.48 25.35 11.81
C GLY A 7 14.89 25.16 10.34
N ASP A 8 16.19 25.15 10.04
CA ASP A 8 16.71 24.98 8.66
C ASP A 8 16.45 23.58 8.10
N ARG A 9 16.59 22.56 8.95
CA ARG A 9 16.37 21.16 8.55
C ARG A 9 14.90 20.86 8.29
N TRP A 10 13.99 21.43 9.08
CA TRP A 10 12.56 21.32 8.80
C TRP A 10 12.20 22.10 7.53
N THR A 11 12.72 23.30 7.32
CA THR A 11 12.46 24.07 6.08
C THR A 11 12.86 23.27 4.83
N ALA A 12 14.01 22.57 4.86
CA ALA A 12 14.44 21.69 3.77
C ALA A 12 13.56 20.43 3.61
N ILE A 13 13.06 19.84 4.70
CA ILE A 13 12.12 18.70 4.64
C ILE A 13 10.77 19.14 4.09
N SER A 14 10.21 20.26 4.57
CA SER A 14 8.97 20.88 4.07
C SER A 14 9.06 21.12 2.57
N SER A 15 10.14 21.78 2.13
CA SER A 15 10.36 22.06 0.71
C SER A 15 10.40 20.77 -0.13
N ARG A 16 11.03 19.70 0.36
CA ARG A 16 11.05 18.39 -0.32
C ARG A 16 9.70 17.68 -0.32
N VAL A 17 8.89 17.84 0.73
CA VAL A 17 7.51 17.31 0.82
C VAL A 17 6.60 18.05 -0.15
N GLN A 18 6.67 19.38 -0.21
CA GLN A 18 5.91 20.20 -1.15
C GLN A 18 6.34 19.94 -2.60
N GLN A 19 7.65 19.90 -2.88
CA GLN A 19 8.15 19.55 -4.20
C GLN A 19 7.72 18.13 -4.61
N ALA A 20 7.66 17.17 -3.68
CA ALA A 20 7.10 15.85 -3.95
C ALA A 20 5.62 15.88 -4.32
N ALA A 21 4.82 16.68 -3.61
CA ALA A 21 3.40 16.84 -3.88
C ALA A 21 3.15 17.51 -5.25
N GLU A 22 4.01 18.46 -5.63
CA GLU A 22 3.94 19.20 -6.90
C GLU A 22 4.37 18.34 -8.10
N GLU A 23 5.41 17.52 -7.97
CA GLU A 23 5.91 16.63 -9.05
C GLU A 23 4.93 15.50 -9.43
N GLY A 24 3.96 15.18 -8.56
CA GLY A 24 2.98 14.13 -8.78
C GLY A 24 1.58 14.60 -9.21
N GLY A 25 1.24 15.86 -8.96
CA GLY A 25 -0.16 16.28 -8.94
C GLY A 25 -0.94 15.69 -7.74
N PRO A 26 -2.10 16.29 -7.39
CA PRO A 26 -2.80 16.04 -6.12
C PRO A 26 -3.31 14.60 -5.88
N ALA A 27 -3.20 13.69 -6.86
CA ALA A 27 -3.68 12.31 -6.78
C ALA A 27 -2.60 11.24 -7.02
N ALA A 28 -1.31 11.61 -7.15
CA ALA A 28 -0.25 10.67 -7.52
C ALA A 28 0.18 9.71 -6.41
N TYR A 29 0.06 10.11 -5.15
CA TYR A 29 0.58 9.36 -4.02
C TYR A 29 -0.56 8.95 -3.08
N ALA A 30 -0.39 7.80 -2.45
CA ALA A 30 -1.30 7.28 -1.45
C ALA A 30 -0.68 7.40 -0.04
N PRO A 31 -1.52 7.58 1.00
CA PRO A 31 -2.96 7.86 0.93
C PRO A 31 -3.26 9.32 0.49
N GLU A 32 -4.54 9.68 0.41
CA GLU A 32 -4.97 11.08 0.29
C GLU A 32 -4.51 11.89 1.51
N GLY A 33 -4.23 13.18 1.31
CA GLY A 33 -3.72 14.06 2.37
C GLY A 33 -2.32 13.67 2.87
N LEU A 34 -1.51 12.94 2.07
CA LEU A 34 -0.18 12.49 2.47
C LEU A 34 0.71 13.63 2.99
N ALA A 35 0.74 14.76 2.30
CA ALA A 35 1.56 15.91 2.70
C ALA A 35 1.09 16.51 4.04
N ASP A 36 -0.22 16.70 4.21
CA ASP A 36 -0.81 17.24 5.43
C ASP A 36 -0.58 16.30 6.62
N GLY A 37 -0.81 15.00 6.41
CA GLY A 37 -0.55 13.98 7.41
C GLY A 37 0.93 13.90 7.80
N ILE A 38 1.86 14.01 6.85
CA ILE A 38 3.30 14.11 7.15
C ILE A 38 3.57 15.35 7.99
N SER A 39 3.00 16.50 7.62
CA SER A 39 3.20 17.75 8.34
C SER A 39 2.76 17.66 9.81
N ILE A 40 1.62 17.01 10.06
CA ILE A 40 1.08 16.81 11.41
C ILE A 40 1.92 15.78 12.18
N LEU A 41 2.18 14.62 11.57
CA LEU A 41 2.90 13.52 12.23
C LEU A 41 4.37 13.85 12.51
N ALA A 42 4.98 14.76 11.75
CA ALA A 42 6.38 15.14 11.94
C ALA A 42 6.69 15.79 13.30
N ALA A 43 5.68 16.19 14.09
CA ALA A 43 5.86 16.59 15.48
C ALA A 43 6.29 15.41 16.40
N GLU A 44 5.97 14.17 16.03
CA GLU A 44 6.36 12.99 16.79
C GLU A 44 7.85 12.64 16.56
N PRO A 45 8.62 12.32 17.61
CA PRO A 45 10.04 11.98 17.48
C PRO A 45 10.31 10.82 16.51
N VAL A 46 9.44 9.81 16.49
CA VAL A 46 9.60 8.66 15.59
C VAL A 46 9.50 9.06 14.12
N PHE A 47 8.55 9.93 13.76
CA PHE A 47 8.30 10.32 12.38
C PHE A 47 9.29 11.38 11.89
N SER A 48 9.68 12.35 12.74
CA SER A 48 10.77 13.28 12.41
C SER A 48 12.09 12.57 12.18
N GLY A 49 12.40 11.53 12.98
CA GLY A 49 13.57 10.67 12.78
C GLY A 49 13.52 9.92 11.44
N ILE A 50 12.37 9.33 11.09
CA ILE A 50 12.17 8.68 9.79
C ILE A 50 12.37 9.66 8.63
N LEU A 51 11.74 10.84 8.69
CA LEU A 51 11.82 11.85 7.62
C LEU A 51 13.26 12.32 7.40
N ALA A 52 14.03 12.47 8.47
CA ALA A 52 15.41 12.90 8.36
C ALA A 52 16.36 11.83 7.80
N GLY A 53 16.15 10.56 8.15
CA GLY A 53 16.97 9.46 7.66
C GLY A 53 16.57 8.96 6.28
N ALA A 54 15.28 8.63 6.12
CA ALA A 54 14.75 7.96 4.93
C ALA A 54 14.07 8.91 3.93
N GLY A 55 13.80 10.16 4.31
CA GLY A 55 13.01 11.09 3.50
C GLY A 55 11.51 10.79 3.52
N PRO A 56 10.70 11.60 2.82
CA PRO A 56 9.26 11.40 2.73
C PRO A 56 8.90 10.18 1.87
N PRO A 57 7.83 9.44 2.22
CA PRO A 57 7.33 8.34 1.41
C PRO A 57 6.83 8.84 0.04
N ARG A 58 7.01 8.03 -1.00
CA ARG A 58 6.54 8.30 -2.37
C ARG A 58 5.83 7.09 -2.98
N PHE A 59 4.92 6.47 -2.23
CA PHE A 59 4.14 5.34 -2.73
C PHE A 59 3.04 5.82 -3.67
N ARG A 60 3.10 5.38 -4.93
CA ARG A 60 2.12 5.77 -5.94
C ARG A 60 0.73 5.22 -5.61
N ARG A 61 -0.30 6.03 -5.82
CA ARG A 61 -1.68 5.59 -5.82
C ARG A 61 -1.89 4.61 -6.99
N ARG A 62 -2.67 3.57 -6.75
CA ARG A 62 -3.06 2.55 -7.74
C ARG A 62 -4.49 2.85 -8.20
N ARG A 63 -4.85 2.44 -9.42
CA ARG A 63 -6.23 2.62 -9.89
C ARG A 63 -7.17 1.70 -9.11
N ASN A 64 -8.32 2.23 -8.70
CA ASN A 64 -9.44 1.41 -8.25
C ASN A 64 -9.88 0.44 -9.36
N GLY A 65 -9.92 -0.85 -9.08
CA GLY A 65 -10.35 -1.89 -10.02
C GLY A 65 -9.75 -3.28 -9.81
N PHE A 66 -10.12 -4.16 -10.74
CA PHE A 66 -9.76 -5.59 -10.77
C PHE A 66 -8.25 -5.82 -10.78
N GLY A 67 -7.51 -5.15 -11.68
CA GLY A 67 -6.06 -5.31 -11.81
C GLY A 67 -5.30 -5.01 -10.52
N THR A 68 -5.74 -4.00 -9.76
CA THR A 68 -5.11 -3.65 -8.48
C THR A 68 -5.36 -4.70 -7.41
N LEU A 69 -6.58 -5.22 -7.30
CA LEU A 69 -6.89 -6.26 -6.31
C LEU A 69 -6.20 -7.58 -6.69
N LEU A 70 -6.09 -7.89 -7.98
CA LEU A 70 -5.33 -9.03 -8.49
C LEU A 70 -3.83 -8.89 -8.19
N HIS A 71 -3.27 -7.69 -8.32
CA HIS A 71 -1.88 -7.42 -7.93
C HIS A 71 -1.66 -7.66 -6.43
N ILE A 72 -2.60 -7.23 -5.57
CA ILE A 72 -2.52 -7.49 -4.12
C ILE A 72 -2.55 -8.99 -3.82
N ILE A 73 -3.33 -9.79 -4.56
CA ILE A 73 -3.30 -11.26 -4.42
C ILE A 73 -1.88 -11.79 -4.73
N LEU A 74 -1.22 -11.25 -5.76
CA LEU A 74 0.17 -11.61 -6.08
C LEU A 74 1.15 -11.19 -4.98
N GLU A 75 0.93 -10.07 -4.30
CA GLU A 75 1.76 -9.56 -3.20
C GLU A 75 1.70 -10.41 -1.93
N GLN A 76 0.66 -11.24 -1.73
CA GLN A 76 0.53 -12.06 -0.54
C GLN A 76 1.75 -12.99 -0.33
N GLN A 77 2.35 -12.96 0.86
CA GLN A 77 3.42 -13.86 1.29
C GLN A 77 4.69 -13.85 0.42
N VAL A 78 4.93 -12.79 -0.36
CA VAL A 78 6.15 -12.63 -1.18
C VAL A 78 6.72 -11.23 -1.01
N SER A 79 7.93 -10.99 -1.53
CA SER A 79 8.49 -9.64 -1.56
C SER A 79 7.78 -8.76 -2.59
N ILE A 80 7.79 -7.44 -2.37
CA ILE A 80 7.24 -6.46 -3.33
C ILE A 80 7.90 -6.55 -4.72
N ASP A 81 9.20 -6.91 -4.79
CA ASP A 81 9.91 -7.08 -6.06
C ASP A 81 9.44 -8.33 -6.80
N ALA A 82 9.25 -9.44 -6.06
CA ALA A 82 8.74 -10.68 -6.64
C ALA A 82 7.31 -10.49 -7.17
N ALA A 83 6.45 -9.83 -6.40
CA ALA A 83 5.09 -9.51 -6.82
C ALA A 83 5.07 -8.61 -8.06
N ALA A 84 5.90 -7.55 -8.08
CA ALA A 84 6.03 -6.68 -9.25
C ALA A 84 6.50 -7.46 -10.50
N ALA A 85 7.44 -8.39 -10.34
CA ALA A 85 7.89 -9.25 -11.45
C ALA A 85 6.82 -10.25 -11.91
N MET A 86 6.01 -10.82 -10.99
CA MET A 86 4.85 -11.65 -11.33
C MET A 86 3.82 -10.86 -12.13
N HIS A 87 3.49 -9.66 -11.66
CA HIS A 87 2.52 -8.79 -12.31
C HIS A 87 2.97 -8.33 -13.70
N ARG A 88 4.25 -7.97 -13.86
CA ARG A 88 4.84 -7.63 -15.18
C ARG A 88 4.78 -8.80 -16.18
N ARG A 89 4.92 -10.05 -15.73
CA ARG A 89 4.71 -11.22 -16.59
C ARG A 89 3.25 -11.39 -16.97
N LEU A 90 2.34 -11.27 -16.00
CA LEU A 90 0.90 -11.40 -16.22
C LEU A 90 0.40 -10.43 -17.30
N ILE A 91 0.72 -9.15 -17.19
CA ILE A 91 0.35 -8.15 -18.20
C ILE A 91 1.11 -8.28 -19.53
N GLY A 92 2.12 -9.15 -19.62
CA GLY A 92 2.70 -9.56 -20.90
C GLY A 92 1.79 -10.50 -21.68
N PHE A 93 0.95 -11.28 -20.97
CA PHE A 93 0.02 -12.26 -21.55
C PHE A 93 -1.44 -11.79 -21.54
N CYS A 94 -1.79 -10.81 -20.70
CA CYS A 94 -3.16 -10.36 -20.50
C CYS A 94 -3.25 -8.83 -20.53
N ARG A 95 -3.62 -8.31 -21.70
CA ARG A 95 -3.89 -6.88 -21.94
C ARG A 95 -5.15 -6.73 -22.81
N PRO A 96 -6.15 -5.95 -22.40
CA PRO A 96 -6.27 -5.29 -21.09
C PRO A 96 -6.39 -6.32 -19.96
N LEU A 97 -5.99 -5.97 -18.72
CA LEU A 97 -6.11 -6.86 -17.56
C LEU A 97 -7.51 -6.73 -16.94
N VAL A 98 -8.47 -7.44 -17.54
CA VAL A 98 -9.89 -7.45 -17.15
C VAL A 98 -10.36 -8.88 -16.90
N PRO A 99 -11.53 -9.10 -16.27
CA PRO A 99 -12.01 -10.43 -15.96
C PRO A 99 -12.00 -11.41 -17.14
N ASP A 100 -12.54 -11.00 -18.28
CA ASP A 100 -12.71 -11.88 -19.46
C ASP A 100 -11.36 -12.34 -20.04
N THR A 101 -10.43 -11.41 -20.21
CA THR A 101 -9.07 -11.71 -20.72
C THR A 101 -8.26 -12.53 -19.73
N PHE A 102 -8.45 -12.30 -18.42
CA PHE A 102 -7.81 -13.10 -17.38
C PHE A 102 -8.34 -14.54 -17.35
N LEU A 103 -9.67 -14.72 -17.46
CA LEU A 103 -10.29 -16.04 -17.45
C LEU A 103 -9.92 -16.90 -18.65
N ALA A 104 -9.54 -16.28 -19.78
CA ALA A 104 -9.04 -16.96 -20.97
C ALA A 104 -7.63 -17.56 -20.80
N LEU A 105 -6.87 -17.18 -19.75
CA LEU A 105 -5.57 -17.77 -19.48
C LEU A 105 -5.69 -19.19 -18.90
N ASP A 106 -4.87 -20.10 -19.42
CA ASP A 106 -4.76 -21.44 -18.86
C ASP A 106 -3.87 -21.47 -17.59
N ASP A 107 -3.97 -22.57 -16.84
CA ASP A 107 -3.21 -22.75 -15.60
C ASP A 107 -1.69 -22.81 -15.84
N THR A 108 -1.24 -23.20 -17.03
CA THR A 108 0.20 -23.27 -17.38
C THR A 108 0.77 -21.85 -17.48
N LEU A 109 0.07 -20.93 -18.14
CA LEU A 109 0.41 -19.52 -18.25
C LEU A 109 0.35 -18.82 -16.89
N LEU A 110 -0.68 -19.08 -16.09
CA LEU A 110 -0.77 -18.49 -14.74
C LEU A 110 0.40 -18.95 -13.85
N ARG A 111 0.78 -20.23 -13.90
CA ARG A 111 1.98 -20.72 -13.20
C ARG A 111 3.25 -20.08 -13.74
N SER A 112 3.38 -19.90 -15.05
CA SER A 112 4.54 -19.23 -15.68
C SER A 112 4.62 -17.74 -15.29
N CYS A 113 3.52 -17.13 -14.83
CA CYS A 113 3.48 -15.79 -14.22
C CYS A 113 3.80 -15.79 -12.72
N GLY A 114 3.96 -16.96 -12.09
CA GLY A 114 4.32 -17.10 -10.68
C GLY A 114 3.13 -17.26 -9.72
N PHE A 115 1.92 -17.54 -10.23
CA PHE A 115 0.81 -17.87 -9.36
C PHE A 115 1.01 -19.24 -8.68
N SER A 116 0.70 -19.31 -7.38
CA SER A 116 0.48 -20.59 -6.71
C SER A 116 -0.91 -21.13 -7.05
N ARG A 117 -1.16 -22.43 -6.82
CA ARG A 117 -2.49 -23.04 -7.01
C ARG A 117 -3.58 -22.29 -6.25
N GLN A 118 -3.29 -21.87 -5.01
CA GLN A 118 -4.21 -21.13 -4.18
C GLN A 118 -4.50 -19.73 -4.75
N LYS A 119 -3.47 -18.99 -5.16
CA LYS A 119 -3.63 -17.66 -5.78
C LYS A 119 -4.38 -17.72 -7.10
N MET A 120 -4.17 -18.76 -7.93
CA MET A 120 -4.96 -18.97 -9.14
C MET A 120 -6.45 -19.11 -8.81
N GLY A 121 -6.78 -19.90 -7.79
CA GLY A 121 -8.17 -20.06 -7.34
C GLY A 121 -8.81 -18.75 -6.86
N TYR A 122 -8.08 -17.95 -6.08
CA TYR A 122 -8.57 -16.64 -5.63
C TYR A 122 -8.73 -15.64 -6.78
N ALA A 123 -7.78 -15.62 -7.70
CA ALA A 123 -7.82 -14.75 -8.86
C ALA A 123 -8.97 -15.09 -9.83
N ARG A 124 -9.21 -16.37 -10.11
CA ARG A 124 -10.35 -16.82 -10.92
C ARG A 124 -11.68 -16.49 -10.23
N TYR A 125 -11.80 -16.74 -8.93
CA TYR A 125 -12.99 -16.37 -8.16
C TYR A 125 -13.27 -14.86 -8.21
N LEU A 126 -12.23 -14.04 -8.05
CA LEU A 126 -12.35 -12.59 -8.19
C LEU A 126 -12.80 -12.19 -9.59
N ALA A 127 -12.20 -12.77 -10.64
CA ALA A 127 -12.57 -12.48 -12.02
C ALA A 127 -14.04 -12.85 -12.30
N GLU A 128 -14.50 -14.02 -11.85
CA GLU A 128 -15.91 -14.44 -11.99
C GLU A 128 -16.87 -13.50 -11.24
N MET A 129 -16.53 -13.10 -10.02
CA MET A 129 -17.34 -12.16 -9.22
C MET A 129 -17.49 -10.81 -9.92
N VAL A 130 -16.39 -10.26 -10.46
CA VAL A 130 -16.40 -8.97 -11.15
C VAL A 130 -17.07 -9.09 -12.52
N GLY A 131 -16.75 -10.12 -13.31
CA GLY A 131 -17.33 -10.34 -14.64
C GLY A 131 -18.83 -10.63 -14.61
N SER A 132 -19.34 -11.21 -13.53
CA SER A 132 -20.79 -11.40 -13.31
C SER A 132 -21.50 -10.20 -12.67
N GLY A 133 -20.78 -9.12 -12.34
CA GLY A 133 -21.35 -7.94 -11.69
C GLY A 133 -21.70 -8.12 -10.20
N LYS A 134 -21.26 -9.21 -9.55
CA LYS A 134 -21.48 -9.44 -8.12
C LYS A 134 -20.60 -8.56 -7.23
N PHE A 135 -19.54 -7.99 -7.80
CA PHE A 135 -18.67 -7.05 -7.11
C PHE A 135 -18.41 -5.84 -8.01
N ASP A 136 -18.76 -4.66 -7.52
CA ASP A 136 -18.59 -3.39 -8.24
C ASP A 136 -17.59 -2.48 -7.50
N PHE A 137 -16.50 -2.13 -8.18
CA PHE A 137 -15.48 -1.22 -7.68
C PHE A 137 -15.97 0.23 -7.58
N ALA A 138 -16.96 0.63 -8.38
CA ALA A 138 -17.55 1.96 -8.27
C ALA A 138 -18.32 2.13 -6.97
N ASP A 139 -19.08 1.11 -6.56
CA ASP A 139 -19.80 1.12 -5.28
C ASP A 139 -18.86 0.96 -4.09
N LEU A 140 -17.81 0.14 -4.22
CA LEU A 140 -16.74 0.06 -3.23
C LEU A 140 -16.10 1.44 -2.96
N ALA A 141 -15.85 2.24 -4.00
CA ALA A 141 -15.22 3.56 -3.86
C ALA A 141 -16.10 4.57 -3.12
N LYS A 142 -17.44 4.47 -3.25
CA LYS A 142 -18.41 5.35 -2.60
C LYS A 142 -18.68 4.98 -1.14
N ALA A 143 -18.42 3.72 -0.76
CA ALA A 143 -18.65 3.25 0.59
C ALA A 143 -17.75 3.97 1.62
N ASP A 144 -18.19 4.02 2.88
CA ASP A 144 -17.31 4.40 3.99
C ASP A 144 -16.25 3.31 4.25
N ASP A 145 -15.28 3.63 5.11
CA ASP A 145 -14.11 2.76 5.33
C ASP A 145 -14.49 1.38 5.89
N GLU A 146 -15.51 1.31 6.77
CA GLU A 146 -15.95 0.07 7.39
C GLU A 146 -16.74 -0.81 6.41
N ALA A 147 -17.66 -0.21 5.66
CA ALA A 147 -18.42 -0.89 4.63
C ALA A 147 -17.51 -1.35 3.48
N ALA A 148 -16.55 -0.54 3.04
CA ALA A 148 -15.58 -0.91 2.02
C ALA A 148 -14.70 -2.07 2.48
N ALA A 149 -14.23 -2.05 3.74
CA ALA A 149 -13.48 -3.16 4.32
C ALA A 149 -14.32 -4.45 4.34
N ALA A 150 -15.58 -4.38 4.76
CA ALA A 150 -16.48 -5.53 4.81
C ALA A 150 -16.74 -6.12 3.42
N GLN A 151 -16.94 -5.28 2.41
CA GLN A 151 -17.10 -5.72 1.01
C GLN A 151 -15.85 -6.45 0.51
N LEU A 152 -14.65 -5.90 0.74
CA LEU A 152 -13.39 -6.55 0.36
C LEU A 152 -13.20 -7.89 1.07
N LEU A 153 -13.50 -7.97 2.37
CA LEU A 153 -13.40 -9.19 3.18
C LEU A 153 -14.39 -10.29 2.75
N SER A 154 -15.47 -9.95 2.04
CA SER A 154 -16.42 -10.93 1.51
C SER A 154 -15.84 -11.75 0.33
N ILE A 155 -14.77 -11.26 -0.29
CA ILE A 155 -14.14 -11.92 -1.43
C ILE A 155 -13.23 -13.04 -0.93
N LYS A 156 -13.49 -14.27 -1.38
CA LYS A 156 -12.64 -15.43 -1.08
C LYS A 156 -11.17 -15.15 -1.45
N GLY A 157 -10.29 -15.30 -0.47
CA GLY A 157 -8.85 -15.09 -0.63
C GLY A 157 -8.37 -13.66 -0.33
N ILE A 158 -9.28 -12.74 -0.03
CA ILE A 158 -8.97 -11.39 0.45
C ILE A 158 -9.10 -11.37 1.97
N GLY A 159 -7.96 -11.39 2.65
CA GLY A 159 -7.88 -11.22 4.10
C GLY A 159 -7.79 -9.75 4.49
N ARG A 160 -7.80 -9.49 5.81
CA ARG A 160 -7.74 -8.14 6.40
C ARG A 160 -6.54 -7.32 5.90
N TRP A 161 -5.35 -7.91 5.84
CA TRP A 161 -4.18 -7.25 5.25
C TRP A 161 -4.44 -6.80 3.81
N SER A 162 -4.96 -7.68 2.93
CA SER A 162 -5.22 -7.32 1.53
C SER A 162 -6.28 -6.23 1.40
N ALA A 163 -7.32 -6.26 2.24
CA ALA A 163 -8.32 -5.20 2.28
C ALA A 163 -7.72 -3.86 2.71
N GLU A 164 -6.95 -3.84 3.80
CA GLU A 164 -6.30 -2.63 4.32
C GLU A 164 -5.30 -2.03 3.30
N ILE A 165 -4.51 -2.86 2.61
CA ILE A 165 -3.62 -2.43 1.51
C ILE A 165 -4.44 -1.83 0.35
N TYR A 166 -5.57 -2.41 -0.02
CA TYR A 166 -6.44 -1.88 -1.08
C TYR A 166 -7.02 -0.51 -0.69
N LEU A 167 -7.53 -0.37 0.53
CA LEU A 167 -8.10 0.88 1.01
C LEU A 167 -7.07 2.01 0.99
N ILE A 168 -5.83 1.74 1.40
CA ILE A 168 -4.74 2.72 1.39
C ILE A 168 -4.35 3.09 -0.04
N PHE A 169 -3.97 2.10 -0.85
CA PHE A 169 -3.30 2.39 -2.13
C PHE A 169 -4.24 2.60 -3.31
N ALA A 170 -5.43 2.01 -3.31
CA ALA A 170 -6.41 2.18 -4.38
C ALA A 170 -7.42 3.28 -4.04
N LEU A 171 -8.02 3.19 -2.84
CA LEU A 171 -9.04 4.15 -2.41
C LEU A 171 -8.47 5.39 -1.71
N GLY A 172 -7.18 5.40 -1.37
CA GLY A 172 -6.53 6.57 -0.80
C GLY A 172 -6.95 6.88 0.64
N ARG A 173 -7.55 5.93 1.38
CA ARG A 173 -8.09 6.19 2.72
C ARG A 173 -6.95 6.58 3.68
N PRO A 174 -7.02 7.74 4.37
CA PRO A 174 -5.92 8.24 5.21
C PRO A 174 -5.83 7.57 6.59
N ASP A 175 -6.91 6.92 7.05
CA ASP A 175 -7.04 6.44 8.43
C ASP A 175 -7.18 4.91 8.55
N VAL A 176 -6.47 4.16 7.71
CA VAL A 176 -6.41 2.70 7.71
C VAL A 176 -5.05 2.20 8.26
N TRP A 177 -5.09 1.16 9.09
CA TRP A 177 -3.90 0.63 9.77
C TRP A 177 -3.63 -0.84 9.45
N PRO A 178 -2.63 -1.16 8.59
CA PRO A 178 -2.35 -2.51 8.11
C PRO A 178 -1.47 -3.29 9.12
N ALA A 179 -1.96 -3.46 10.34
CA ALA A 179 -1.23 -4.01 11.48
C ALA A 179 -0.67 -5.43 11.28
N ALA A 180 -1.22 -6.20 10.33
CA ALA A 180 -0.73 -7.52 9.97
C ALA A 180 0.49 -7.51 9.02
N ASP A 181 0.88 -6.34 8.49
CA ASP A 181 1.97 -6.22 7.53
C ASP A 181 3.33 -6.46 8.18
N LEU A 182 4.10 -7.39 7.62
CA LEU A 182 5.41 -7.78 8.17
C LEU A 182 6.43 -6.64 8.07
N GLY A 183 6.44 -5.89 6.97
CA GLY A 183 7.37 -4.76 6.80
C GLY A 183 7.08 -3.66 7.81
N LEU A 184 5.80 -3.37 8.03
CA LEU A 184 5.33 -2.43 9.05
C LEU A 184 5.76 -2.88 10.46
N GLN A 185 5.45 -4.13 10.84
CA GLN A 185 5.80 -4.68 12.15
C GLN A 185 7.31 -4.64 12.41
N LEU A 186 8.13 -4.99 11.42
CA LEU A 186 9.59 -4.94 11.53
C LEU A 186 10.11 -3.50 11.66
N SER A 187 9.55 -2.55 10.91
CA SER A 187 9.98 -1.15 11.04
C SER A 187 9.55 -0.52 12.36
N ILE A 188 8.38 -0.88 12.89
CA ILE A 188 7.95 -0.36 14.19
C ILE A 188 8.83 -0.92 15.30
N ALA A 189 9.13 -2.22 15.25
CA ALA A 189 10.05 -2.84 16.21
C ALA A 189 11.41 -2.12 16.23
N ASP A 190 11.99 -1.87 15.07
CA ASP A 190 13.25 -1.14 14.92
C ASP A 190 13.14 0.31 15.45
N ARG A 191 12.15 1.08 14.97
CA ARG A 191 12.05 2.51 15.25
C ARG A 191 11.59 2.87 16.65
N LEU A 192 10.86 1.98 17.31
CA LEU A 192 10.45 2.15 18.71
C LEU A 192 11.36 1.37 19.68
N GLY A 193 12.44 0.74 19.19
CA GLY A 193 13.36 -0.01 20.03
C GLY A 193 12.70 -1.19 20.75
N LEU A 194 11.70 -1.82 20.13
CA LEU A 194 11.03 -2.98 20.71
C LEU A 194 11.97 -4.18 20.64
N GLY A 195 12.19 -4.85 21.78
CA GLY A 195 13.07 -6.03 21.86
C GLY A 195 12.59 -7.23 21.04
N SER A 196 11.35 -7.21 20.55
CA SER A 196 10.78 -8.22 19.67
C SER A 196 9.79 -7.60 18.69
N ARG A 197 9.50 -8.33 17.59
CA ARG A 197 8.51 -7.92 16.59
C ARG A 197 7.11 -7.96 17.23
N PRO A 198 6.37 -6.84 17.27
CA PRO A 198 4.99 -6.83 17.76
C PRO A 198 4.07 -7.55 16.78
N ASN A 199 3.04 -8.21 17.31
CA ASN A 199 1.98 -8.82 16.53
C ASN A 199 0.84 -7.83 16.24
N GLU A 200 -0.11 -8.25 15.42
CA GLU A 200 -1.25 -7.41 15.01
C GLU A 200 -2.05 -6.86 16.20
N ARG A 201 -2.28 -7.68 17.24
CA ARG A 201 -3.05 -7.28 18.43
C ARG A 201 -2.35 -6.17 19.22
N GLU A 202 -1.02 -6.19 19.25
CA GLU A 202 -0.20 -5.18 19.93
C GLU A 202 -0.12 -3.88 19.12
N LEU A 203 -0.10 -3.97 17.79
CA LEU A 203 0.03 -2.81 16.91
C LEU A 203 -1.27 -2.03 16.71
N ARG A 204 -2.44 -2.67 16.79
CA ARG A 204 -3.72 -1.97 16.59
C ARG A 204 -3.94 -0.78 17.54
N PRO A 205 -3.84 -0.93 18.88
CA PRO A 205 -4.04 0.20 19.79
C PRO A 205 -2.92 1.25 19.70
N LEU A 206 -1.71 0.85 19.32
CA LEU A 206 -0.57 1.77 19.20
C LEU A 206 -0.84 2.87 18.17
N ALA A 207 -1.60 2.57 17.11
CA ALA A 207 -1.90 3.51 16.05
C ALA A 207 -3.02 4.51 16.37
N ASP A 208 -3.72 4.37 17.50
CA ASP A 208 -4.83 5.27 17.86
C ASP A 208 -4.34 6.71 18.07
N GLY A 209 -3.10 6.89 18.55
CA GLY A 209 -2.47 8.20 18.68
C GLY A 209 -2.16 8.89 17.35
N TRP A 210 -2.23 8.18 16.22
CA TRP A 210 -1.90 8.72 14.89
C TRP A 210 -3.13 8.98 14.03
N ARG A 211 -4.33 8.88 14.59
CA ARG A 211 -5.55 9.26 13.88
C ARG A 211 -5.59 10.78 13.63
N PRO A 212 -6.15 11.24 12.50
CA PRO A 212 -6.78 10.47 11.43
C PRO A 212 -5.80 10.04 10.31
N TRP A 213 -4.50 9.94 10.61
CA TRP A 213 -3.42 9.78 9.62
C TRP A 213 -2.70 8.42 9.72
N ARG A 214 -3.38 7.36 10.17
CA ARG A 214 -2.76 6.05 10.38
C ARG A 214 -2.15 5.45 9.10
N SER A 215 -2.73 5.72 7.93
CA SER A 215 -2.17 5.27 6.67
C SER A 215 -0.92 6.05 6.28
N VAL A 216 -0.85 7.33 6.63
CA VAL A 216 0.36 8.14 6.44
C VAL A 216 1.48 7.66 7.37
N ALA A 217 1.15 7.35 8.63
CA ALA A 217 2.07 6.72 9.57
C ALA A 217 2.61 5.40 9.02
N ALA A 218 1.74 4.54 8.46
CA ALA A 218 2.16 3.28 7.84
C ALA A 218 3.12 3.52 6.67
N CYS A 219 2.85 4.51 5.80
CA CYS A 219 3.77 4.90 4.73
C CYS A 219 5.13 5.37 5.25
N LEU A 220 5.19 6.14 6.34
CA LEU A 220 6.46 6.54 6.95
C LEU A 220 7.26 5.32 7.44
N PHE A 221 6.62 4.38 8.13
CA PHE A 221 7.28 3.15 8.56
C PHE A 221 7.74 2.28 7.38
N TRP A 222 6.94 2.12 6.33
CA TRP A 222 7.37 1.39 5.14
C TRP A 222 8.54 2.07 4.41
N GLN A 223 8.55 3.40 4.35
CA GLN A 223 9.67 4.16 3.79
C GLN A 223 10.95 3.89 4.58
N SER A 224 10.86 3.92 5.90
CA SER A 224 11.95 3.54 6.80
C SER A 224 12.40 2.09 6.58
N TYR A 225 11.47 1.14 6.50
CA TYR A 225 11.74 -0.29 6.27
C TYR A 225 12.56 -0.54 4.99
N LEU A 226 12.17 0.13 3.91
CA LEU A 226 12.80 0.03 2.61
C LEU A 226 14.17 0.70 2.61
N HIS A 227 14.27 1.92 3.15
CA HIS A 227 15.52 2.66 3.27
C HIS A 227 16.59 1.87 4.04
N ALA A 228 16.24 1.29 5.19
CA ALA A 228 17.15 0.47 5.99
C ALA A 228 17.69 -0.78 5.26
N ARG A 229 17.06 -1.17 4.15
CA ARG A 229 17.45 -2.30 3.31
C ARG A 229 18.05 -1.87 1.97
N ASN A 230 18.33 -0.58 1.78
CA ASN A 230 18.78 0.00 0.52
C ASN A 230 17.82 -0.32 -0.65
N ARG A 231 16.51 -0.28 -0.38
CA ARG A 231 15.45 -0.58 -1.35
C ARG A 231 14.50 0.60 -1.50
N THR A 232 13.78 0.60 -2.62
CA THR A 232 12.68 1.52 -2.90
C THR A 232 11.46 0.74 -3.38
N ALA A 233 10.26 1.30 -3.23
CA ALA A 233 9.07 0.66 -3.77
C ALA A 233 9.20 0.50 -5.30
N PRO A 234 8.89 -0.69 -5.86
CA PRO A 234 8.91 -0.91 -7.30
C PRO A 234 8.03 0.11 -8.03
N ARG A 235 8.57 0.73 -9.08
CA ARG A 235 7.76 1.49 -10.02
C ARG A 235 7.16 0.54 -11.04
N LEU A 236 5.84 0.54 -11.10
CA LEU A 236 5.05 -0.12 -12.12
C LEU A 236 4.57 0.95 -13.12
N PRO A 237 4.69 0.73 -14.45
CA PRO A 237 4.09 1.60 -15.46
C PRO A 237 2.63 2.00 -15.16
N GLU A 238 2.24 3.23 -15.49
CA GLU A 238 0.89 3.75 -15.18
C GLU A 238 -0.21 3.04 -16.00
N ASP A 239 0.14 2.57 -17.20
CA ASP A 239 -0.74 1.80 -18.08
C ASP A 239 -1.01 0.37 -17.57
N LEU A 240 -0.32 -0.10 -16.52
CA LEU A 240 -0.59 -1.40 -15.91
C LEU A 240 -1.98 -1.51 -15.27
N TYR A 241 -2.60 -0.38 -15.00
CA TYR A 241 -3.93 -0.32 -14.43
C TYR A 241 -4.97 0.23 -15.42
N ALA A 242 -4.61 0.40 -16.71
CA ALA A 242 -5.51 0.87 -17.77
C ALA A 242 -6.60 -0.16 -18.12
#